data_AF-A0A961PTQ2-F1
#
_entry.id   AF-A0A961PTQ2-F1
#
_cell.length_a   1.000
_cell.length_b   1.000
_cell.length_c   1.000
_cell.angle_alpha   90.00
_cell.angle_beta   90.00
_cell.angle_gamma   90.00
#
_symmetry.space_group_name_H-M   'P 1'
#
loop_
_entity.id
_entity.type
_entity.pdbx_description
1 polymer ?
#
loop_
_entity_poly.entity_id
_entity_poly.type
_entity_poly.pdbx_seq_one_letter_code
_entity_poly.pdbx_strand_id
1 'polypeptide(L)'
;MDGFTILDAAVAGIILVSAVLAFSRGFVREVLSIAGWILAAIVAFVFAPQAEPLMKEIPVAGEFLADSCELSILAAFTAVFAIALIVVSIFTPLFSS
;
A
#
# COMPACT_ATOMS: atom_id res chain seq x y z
N MET A 1 0.82 -9.89 -46.70
CA MET A 1 0.34 -9.83 -45.30
C MET A 1 1.52 -9.40 -44.45
N ASP A 2 2.03 -8.20 -44.71
CA ASP A 2 3.38 -7.77 -44.33
C ASP A 2 3.33 -6.76 -43.18
N GLY A 3 2.52 -7.05 -42.17
CA GLY A 3 2.21 -6.13 -41.08
C GLY A 3 2.63 -6.61 -39.70
N PHE A 4 3.14 -7.83 -39.56
CA PHE A 4 3.59 -8.33 -38.26
C PHE A 4 5.05 -7.97 -38.05
N THR A 5 5.27 -6.92 -37.26
CA THR A 5 6.61 -6.42 -36.99
C THR A 5 7.25 -7.21 -35.84
N ILE A 6 8.56 -7.18 -35.74
CA ILE A 6 9.30 -7.74 -34.58
C ILE A 6 8.82 -7.08 -33.27
N LEU A 7 8.37 -5.83 -33.34
CA LEU A 7 7.77 -5.12 -32.21
C LEU A 7 6.48 -5.78 -31.75
N ASP A 8 5.60 -6.20 -32.68
CA ASP A 8 4.34 -6.87 -32.32
C ASP A 8 4.60 -8.21 -31.63
N ALA A 9 5.60 -8.97 -32.11
CA ALA A 9 6.02 -10.22 -31.46
C ALA A 9 6.58 -9.98 -30.04
N ALA A 10 7.38 -8.94 -29.86
CA ALA A 10 7.94 -8.58 -28.56
C ALA A 10 6.86 -8.14 -27.57
N VAL A 11 5.94 -7.27 -28.01
CA VAL A 11 4.80 -6.82 -27.19
C VAL A 11 3.91 -8.01 -26.82
N ALA A 12 3.60 -8.89 -27.76
CA ALA A 12 2.83 -10.11 -27.50
C ALA A 12 3.52 -11.02 -26.47
N GLY A 13 4.86 -11.17 -26.55
CA GLY A 13 5.64 -11.91 -25.57
C GLY A 13 5.57 -11.32 -24.17
N ILE A 14 5.70 -9.99 -24.04
CA ILE A 14 5.58 -9.28 -22.75
C ILE A 14 4.17 -9.46 -22.18
N ILE A 15 3.14 -9.33 -23.00
CA ILE A 15 1.74 -9.51 -22.58
C ILE A 15 1.51 -10.93 -22.08
N LEU A 16 1.99 -11.95 -22.80
CA LEU A 16 1.84 -13.36 -22.41
C LEU A 16 2.52 -13.64 -21.06
N VAL A 17 3.78 -13.20 -20.89
CA VAL A 17 4.50 -13.37 -19.63
C VAL A 17 3.79 -12.63 -18.50
N SER A 18 3.34 -11.40 -18.74
CA SER A 18 2.60 -10.61 -17.75
C SER A 18 1.29 -11.27 -17.36
N ALA A 19 0.55 -11.85 -18.31
CA ALA A 19 -0.70 -12.56 -18.07
C ALA A 19 -0.47 -13.83 -17.23
N VAL A 20 0.57 -14.61 -17.54
CA VAL A 20 0.94 -15.80 -16.76
C VAL A 20 1.36 -15.41 -15.34
N LEU A 21 2.17 -14.36 -15.19
CA LEU A 21 2.60 -13.85 -13.88
C LEU A 21 1.44 -13.23 -13.07
N ALA A 22 0.45 -12.64 -13.75
CA ALA A 22 -0.76 -12.14 -13.12
C ALA A 22 -1.66 -13.29 -12.66
N PHE A 23 -1.79 -14.34 -13.48
CA PHE A 23 -2.52 -15.54 -13.13
C PHE A 23 -1.86 -16.30 -11.96
N SER A 24 -0.53 -16.41 -11.96
CA SER A 24 0.22 -17.12 -10.90
C SER A 24 0.30 -16.36 -9.57
N ARG A 25 0.13 -15.03 -9.57
CA ARG A 25 -0.03 -14.24 -8.35
C ARG A 25 -1.33 -14.53 -7.59
N GLY A 26 -2.31 -15.16 -8.27
CA GLY A 26 -3.58 -15.55 -7.71
C GLY A 26 -4.47 -14.32 -7.48
N PHE A 27 -5.54 -14.19 -8.26
CA PHE A 27 -6.52 -13.09 -8.16
C PHE A 27 -6.91 -12.75 -6.72
N VAL A 28 -7.06 -13.76 -5.87
CA VAL A 28 -7.40 -13.62 -4.45
C VAL A 28 -6.34 -12.83 -3.66
N ARG A 29 -5.04 -13.08 -3.88
CA ARG A 29 -3.96 -12.36 -3.17
C ARG A 29 -3.89 -10.89 -3.59
N GLU A 30 -4.08 -10.62 -4.88
CA GLU A 30 -4.07 -9.25 -5.40
C GLU A 30 -5.26 -8.45 -4.87
N VAL A 31 -6.46 -9.03 -4.88
CA VAL A 31 -7.67 -8.39 -4.33
C VAL A 31 -7.54 -8.16 -2.84
N LEU A 32 -7.02 -9.13 -2.06
CA LEU A 32 -6.78 -8.93 -0.63
C LEU A 32 -5.73 -7.85 -0.36
N SER A 33 -4.69 -7.75 -1.19
CA SER A 33 -3.68 -6.69 -1.07
C SER A 33 -4.32 -5.31 -1.27
N ILE A 34 -5.07 -5.12 -2.36
CA ILE A 34 -5.76 -3.85 -2.65
C ILE A 34 -6.76 -3.52 -1.53
N ALA A 35 -7.56 -4.49 -1.11
CA ALA A 35 -8.50 -4.32 0.00
C ALA A 35 -7.77 -3.93 1.30
N GLY A 36 -6.59 -4.50 1.57
CA GLY A 36 -5.78 -4.16 2.73
C GLY A 36 -5.28 -2.72 2.72
N TRP A 37 -4.83 -2.23 1.57
CA TRP A 37 -4.45 -0.83 1.39
C TRP A 37 -5.63 0.12 1.62
N ILE A 38 -6.80 -0.21 1.08
CA ILE A 38 -8.03 0.59 1.29
C ILE A 38 -8.42 0.60 2.77
N LEU A 39 -8.43 -0.56 3.43
CA LEU A 39 -8.81 -0.67 4.84
C LEU A 39 -7.85 0.10 5.73
N ALA A 40 -6.54 -0.03 5.51
CA ALA A 40 -5.52 0.70 6.25
C ALA A 40 -5.65 2.22 6.05
N ALA A 41 -5.97 2.68 4.83
CA ALA A 41 -6.20 4.09 4.57
C ALA A 41 -7.40 4.62 5.35
N ILE A 42 -8.52 3.88 5.38
CA ILE A 42 -9.71 4.24 6.16
C ILE A 42 -9.36 4.35 7.65
N VAL A 43 -8.65 3.36 8.19
CA VAL A 43 -8.20 3.37 9.59
C VAL A 43 -7.31 4.58 9.85
N ALA A 44 -6.33 4.85 8.99
CA ALA A 44 -5.46 6.00 9.12
C ALA A 44 -6.22 7.34 9.10
N PHE A 45 -7.19 7.51 8.21
CA PHE A 45 -8.00 8.73 8.15
C PHE A 45 -8.82 8.97 9.44
N VAL A 46 -9.35 7.90 10.04
CA VAL A 46 -10.16 8.01 11.26
C VAL A 46 -9.31 8.23 12.51
N PHE A 47 -8.13 7.60 12.58
CA PHE A 47 -7.30 7.59 13.80
C PHE A 47 -6.12 8.57 13.77
N ALA A 48 -5.77 9.15 12.62
CA ALA A 48 -4.70 10.16 12.52
C ALA A 48 -4.86 11.35 13.49
N PRO A 49 -6.07 11.95 13.66
CA PRO A 49 -6.24 13.07 14.60
C PRO A 49 -6.01 12.67 16.07
N GLN A 50 -6.29 11.40 16.42
CA GLN A 50 -6.07 10.88 17.77
C GLN A 50 -4.60 10.53 18.01
N ALA A 51 -3.86 10.19 16.95
CA ALA A 51 -2.44 9.87 16.99
C ALA A 51 -1.53 11.12 16.90
N GLU A 52 -2.04 12.24 16.39
CA GLU A 52 -1.31 13.53 16.31
C GLU A 52 -0.63 13.95 17.64
N PRO A 53 -1.30 13.98 18.81
CA PRO A 53 -0.66 14.37 20.06
C PRO A 53 0.47 13.41 20.46
N LEU A 54 0.28 12.11 20.26
CA LEU A 54 1.29 11.09 20.56
C LEU A 54 2.56 11.26 19.72
N MET A 55 2.43 11.73 18.47
CA MET A 55 3.58 11.98 17.59
C MET A 55 4.42 13.19 18.03
N LYS A 56 3.79 14.19 18.67
CA LYS A 56 4.48 15.40 19.18
C LYS A 56 5.31 15.11 20.43
N GLU A 57 5.00 14.05 21.17
CA GLU A 57 5.72 13.65 22.38
C GLU A 57 6.97 12.79 22.12
N ILE A 58 7.27 12.46 20.85
CA ILE A 58 8.41 11.61 20.50
C ILE A 58 9.72 12.42 20.69
N PRO A 59 10.65 12.01 21.58
CA PRO A 59 11.79 12.82 22.04
C PRO A 59 12.92 13.06 21.00
N VAL A 60 12.66 12.85 19.71
CA VAL A 60 13.61 13.12 18.59
C VAL A 60 12.88 13.65 17.36
N ALA A 61 11.68 13.13 17.08
CA ALA A 61 10.86 13.58 15.95
C ALA A 61 9.89 14.71 16.34
N GLY A 62 9.54 14.82 17.62
CA GLY A 62 8.56 15.77 18.15
C GLY A 62 8.97 17.22 17.98
N GLU A 63 10.26 17.55 18.08
CA GLU A 63 10.76 18.92 17.87
C GLU A 63 10.53 19.39 16.42
N PHE A 64 10.79 18.51 15.43
CA PHE A 64 10.53 18.81 14.02
C PHE A 64 9.04 18.78 13.65
N LEU A 65 8.25 17.94 14.33
CA LEU A 65 6.81 17.78 14.09
C LEU A 65 5.98 18.85 14.81
N ALA A 66 6.48 19.43 15.90
CA ALA A 66 5.81 20.48 16.66
C ALA A 66 5.79 21.82 15.93
N ASP A 67 6.80 22.10 15.12
CA ASP A 67 6.92 23.35 14.35
C ASP A 67 5.88 23.45 13.21
N SER A 68 5.26 22.34 12.79
CA SER A 68 4.32 22.33 11.67
C SER A 68 3.13 21.40 11.93
N CYS A 69 1.96 22.01 12.16
CA CYS A 69 0.69 21.31 12.37
C CYS A 69 0.39 20.31 11.23
N GLU A 70 0.63 20.71 9.98
CA GLU A 70 0.42 19.87 8.79
C GLU A 70 1.40 18.69 8.74
N LEU A 71 2.64 18.88 9.19
CA LEU A 71 3.64 17.82 9.22
C LEU A 71 3.31 16.77 10.30
N SER A 72 2.83 17.25 11.45
CA SER A 72 2.39 16.40 12.56
C SER A 72 1.24 15.47 12.16
N ILE A 73 0.22 16.00 11.48
CA ILE A 73 -0.95 15.18 11.08
C ILE A 73 -0.58 14.18 9.98
N LEU A 74 0.33 14.54 9.07
CA LEU A 74 0.84 13.63 8.04
C LEU A 74 1.68 12.49 8.65
N ALA A 75 2.51 12.81 9.64
CA ALA A 75 3.30 11.81 10.36
C ALA A 75 2.40 10.85 11.14
N ALA A 76 1.39 11.38 11.82
CA ALA A 76 0.38 10.57 12.52
C ALA A 76 -0.38 9.66 11.56
N PHE A 77 -0.83 10.19 10.41
CA PHE A 77 -1.47 9.40 9.36
C PHE A 77 -0.56 8.27 8.88
N THR A 78 0.70 8.57 8.56
CA THR A 78 1.66 7.59 8.05
C THR A 78 1.96 6.50 9.09
N ALA A 79 2.12 6.87 10.35
CA ALA A 79 2.36 5.93 11.44
C ALA A 79 1.17 4.97 11.64
N VAL A 80 -0.05 5.52 11.75
CA VAL A 80 -1.26 4.71 11.89
C VAL A 80 -1.49 3.84 10.66
N PHE A 81 -1.28 4.38 9.46
CA PHE A 81 -1.40 3.66 8.20
C PHE A 81 -0.47 2.46 8.13
N ALA A 82 0.80 2.64 8.49
CA ALA A 82 1.79 1.57 8.50
C ALA A 82 1.41 0.46 9.51
N ILE A 83 1.00 0.84 10.72
CA ILE A 83 0.55 -0.12 11.75
C ILE A 83 -0.68 -0.89 11.26
N ALA A 84 -1.67 -0.19 10.70
CA ALA A 84 -2.88 -0.82 10.16
C ALA A 84 -2.55 -1.77 9.01
N LEU A 85 -1.65 -1.38 8.09
CA LEU A 85 -1.19 -2.27 7.01
C LEU A 85 -0.52 -3.52 7.54
N ILE A 86 0.34 -3.41 8.56
CA ILE A 86 1.00 -4.57 9.17
C ILE A 86 -0.08 -5.52 9.71
N VAL A 87 -1.03 -5.00 10.49
CA VAL A 87 -2.12 -5.82 11.06
C VAL A 87 -2.96 -6.48 9.97
N VAL A 88 -3.37 -5.74 8.95
CA VAL A 88 -4.22 -6.27 7.87
C VAL A 88 -3.45 -7.26 6.99
N SER A 89 -2.15 -7.05 6.78
CA SER A 89 -1.31 -7.93 5.95
C SER A 89 -1.10 -9.32 6.56
N ILE A 90 -1.29 -9.47 7.87
CA ILE A 90 -1.25 -10.79 8.55
C ILE A 90 -2.42 -11.68 8.11
N PHE A 91 -3.55 -11.10 7.69
CA PHE A 91 -4.70 -11.88 7.23
C PHE A 91 -4.54 -12.42 5.81
N THR A 92 -3.74 -11.77 4.95
CA THR A 92 -3.47 -12.20 3.57
C THR A 92 -2.94 -13.63 3.44
N PRO A 93 -1.94 -14.08 4.22
CA PRO A 93 -1.48 -15.47 4.17
C PRO A 93 -2.50 -16.46 4.75
N LEU A 94 -3.36 -16.06 5.69
CA LEU A 94 -4.38 -16.94 6.30
C LEU A 94 -5.52 -17.32 5.34
N PHE A 95 -5.83 -16.47 4.37
CA PHE A 95 -6.87 -16.73 3.36
C PHE A 95 -6.32 -17.20 2.01
N SER A 96 -4.98 -17.26 1.85
CA SER A 96 -4.33 -17.65 0.60
C SER A 96 -3.38 -18.85 0.74
N SER A 97 -3.57 -19.63 1.81
CA SER A 97 -3.00 -20.96 2.05
C SER A 97 -3.80 -22.05 1.35
#